data_AF-E8PKT7-F1
#
_entry.id   AF-E8PKT7-F1
#
_cell.length_a   1.000
_cell.length_b   1.000
_cell.length_c   1.000
_cell.angle_alpha   90.00
_cell.angle_beta   90.00
_cell.angle_gamma   90.00
#
_symmetry.space_group_name_H-M   'P 1'
#
loop_
_entity.id
_entity.type
_entity.pdbx_description
1 polymer ?
#
loop_
_entity_poly.entity_id
_entity_poly.type
_entity_poly.pdbx_seq_one_letter_code
_entity_poly.pdbx_strand_id
1 'polypeptide(L)'
;MRRRNRWVKTFFWGTVLGVFALLVVVFSGVAVGAFEYRTLPVEQPVPFSHAFHAGGLGLSCRYCHSSVERAAYAGLPPTEACMTCHTFIKPDSPNLALVRRSWETGEPLRWNRVINLPDFVYFNHGAHVAKGVGCAECHGRVDQMAVVRQPQAFTMKFCLDCHRQPEARLRPREQVFNMAYTPDPELGKKLKEIYQVRSAEALTSCNTCHR
;
A
#
# COMPACT_ATOMS: atom_id res chain seq x y z
N MET A 1 65.40 4.80 5.74
CA MET A 1 64.26 5.30 4.92
C MET A 1 62.89 4.65 5.19
N ARG A 2 62.70 3.79 6.22
CA ARG A 2 61.43 3.03 6.42
C ARG A 2 60.29 3.75 7.17
N ARG A 3 60.57 4.84 7.91
CA ARG A 3 59.58 5.54 8.76
C ARG A 3 58.69 6.55 8.01
N ARG A 4 59.16 7.16 6.92
CA ARG A 4 58.42 8.18 6.15
C ARG A 4 57.16 7.60 5.47
N ASN A 5 57.17 6.30 5.18
CA ASN A 5 56.08 5.61 4.48
C ASN A 5 54.90 5.21 5.40
N ARG A 6 55.09 5.16 6.74
CA ARG A 6 53.99 4.82 7.67
C ARG A 6 53.01 5.99 7.81
N TRP A 7 53.51 7.22 7.94
CA TRP A 7 52.69 8.42 8.09
C TRP A 7 51.84 8.72 6.85
N VAL A 8 52.42 8.56 5.65
CA VAL A 8 51.69 8.71 4.38
C VAL A 8 50.60 7.65 4.26
N LYS A 9 50.89 6.39 4.64
CA LYS A 9 49.90 5.31 4.64
C LYS A 9 48.78 5.53 5.66
N THR A 10 49.09 5.97 6.88
CA THR A 10 48.07 6.26 7.90
C THR A 10 47.20 7.46 7.51
N PHE A 11 47.78 8.50 6.90
CA PHE A 11 47.01 9.63 6.42
C PHE A 11 46.12 9.24 5.24
N PHE A 12 46.63 8.49 4.28
CA PHE A 12 45.88 7.98 3.13
C PHE A 12 44.71 7.08 3.57
N TRP A 13 44.95 6.09 4.44
CA TRP A 13 43.87 5.24 4.95
C TRP A 13 42.90 6.00 5.86
N GLY A 14 43.38 6.99 6.63
CA GLY A 14 42.53 7.89 7.41
C GLY A 14 41.60 8.74 6.54
N THR A 15 42.10 9.30 5.43
CA THR A 15 41.27 10.06 4.48
C THR A 15 40.30 9.15 3.74
N VAL A 16 40.72 7.95 3.32
CA VAL A 16 39.84 6.95 2.68
C VAL A 16 38.71 6.55 3.62
N LEU A 17 39.01 6.22 4.88
CA LEU A 17 37.99 5.89 5.88
C LEU A 17 37.08 7.08 6.20
N GLY A 18 37.63 8.30 6.29
CA GLY A 18 36.85 9.51 6.50
C GLY A 18 35.89 9.82 5.34
N VAL A 19 36.35 9.69 4.09
CA VAL A 19 35.50 9.86 2.90
C VAL A 19 34.45 8.76 2.83
N PHE A 20 34.82 7.51 3.12
CA PHE A 20 33.85 6.40 3.16
C PHE A 20 32.77 6.63 4.23
N ALA A 21 33.16 7.04 5.45
CA ALA A 21 32.21 7.36 6.51
C ALA A 21 31.28 8.52 6.12
N LEU A 22 31.82 9.58 5.49
CA LEU A 22 31.01 10.69 4.99
C LEU A 22 30.01 10.24 3.92
N LEU A 23 30.45 9.42 2.95
CA LEU A 23 29.58 8.87 1.91
C LEU A 23 28.47 8.01 2.50
N VAL A 24 28.77 7.19 3.50
CA VAL A 24 27.75 6.40 4.22
C VAL A 24 26.73 7.32 4.88
N VAL A 25 27.17 8.36 5.61
CA VAL A 25 26.25 9.31 6.27
C VAL A 25 25.36 10.03 5.25
N VAL A 26 25.94 10.55 4.16
CA VAL A 26 25.17 11.24 3.11
C VAL A 26 24.18 10.29 2.44
N PHE A 27 24.62 9.08 2.07
CA PHE A 27 23.76 8.10 1.41
C PHE A 27 22.62 7.63 2.34
N SER A 28 22.91 7.40 3.61
CA SER A 28 21.90 7.09 4.62
C SER A 28 20.90 8.23 4.79
N GLY A 29 21.35 9.48 4.86
CA GLY A 29 20.47 10.65 4.97
C GLY A 29 19.54 10.80 3.76
N VAL A 30 20.07 10.63 2.54
CA VAL A 30 19.28 10.67 1.30
C VAL A 30 18.27 9.51 1.26
N ALA A 31 18.68 8.31 1.66
CA ALA A 31 17.79 7.14 1.69
C ALA A 31 16.63 7.32 2.67
N VAL A 32 16.89 7.86 3.87
CA VAL A 32 15.85 8.17 4.87
C VAL A 32 14.90 9.25 4.34
N GLY A 33 15.43 10.37 3.83
CA GLY A 33 14.60 11.46 3.29
C GLY A 33 13.73 11.02 2.11
N ALA A 34 14.26 10.19 1.22
CA ALA A 34 13.49 9.64 0.10
C ALA A 34 12.38 8.68 0.55
N PHE A 35 12.58 7.95 1.66
CA PHE A 35 11.56 7.10 2.26
C PHE A 35 10.46 7.93 2.91
N GLU A 36 10.81 8.91 3.74
CA GLU A 36 9.83 9.79 4.41
C GLU A 36 8.91 10.49 3.40
N TYR A 37 9.48 11.06 2.33
CA TYR A 37 8.71 11.74 1.28
C TYR A 37 7.62 10.85 0.66
N ARG A 38 7.91 9.57 0.42
CA ARG A 38 6.94 8.62 -0.17
C ARG A 38 5.79 8.24 0.78
N THR A 39 5.94 8.49 2.08
CA THR A 39 4.92 8.17 3.09
C THR A 39 4.06 9.37 3.48
N LEU A 40 4.38 10.57 2.97
CA LEU A 40 3.60 11.77 3.24
C LEU A 40 2.17 11.63 2.69
N PRO A 41 1.15 12.10 3.42
CA PRO A 41 -0.22 12.12 2.93
C PRO A 41 -0.32 12.92 1.63
N VAL A 42 -0.97 12.35 0.63
CA VAL A 42 -1.27 13.04 -0.62
C VAL A 42 -2.53 13.88 -0.41
N GLU A 43 -2.45 15.16 -0.73
CA GLU A 43 -3.61 16.06 -0.67
C GLU A 43 -4.75 15.53 -1.54
N GLN A 44 -5.97 15.53 -1.01
CA GLN A 44 -7.16 15.05 -1.71
C GLN A 44 -8.11 16.21 -1.98
N PRO A 45 -8.85 16.18 -3.11
CA PRO A 45 -9.82 17.24 -3.41
C PRO A 45 -10.93 17.31 -2.35
N VAL A 46 -11.33 16.15 -1.81
CA VAL A 46 -12.33 16.02 -0.76
C VAL A 46 -11.64 15.41 0.47
N PRO A 47 -11.82 15.99 1.67
CA PRO A 47 -11.19 15.48 2.90
C PRO A 47 -11.92 14.24 3.42
N PHE A 48 -11.86 13.14 2.67
CA PHE A 48 -12.51 11.88 3.01
C PHE A 48 -11.73 11.11 4.09
N SER A 49 -12.41 10.78 5.19
CA SER A 49 -11.85 10.04 6.32
C SER A 49 -12.25 8.56 6.30
N HIS A 50 -11.30 7.66 6.03
CA HIS A 50 -11.53 6.22 6.19
C HIS A 50 -11.69 5.84 7.67
N ALA A 51 -11.00 6.55 8.57
CA ALA A 51 -11.13 6.37 10.01
C ALA A 51 -12.58 6.52 10.49
N PHE A 52 -13.30 7.50 9.96
CA PHE A 52 -14.70 7.70 10.30
C PHE A 52 -15.62 6.65 9.63
N HIS A 53 -15.49 6.46 8.31
CA HIS A 53 -16.42 5.63 7.55
C HIS A 53 -16.22 4.12 7.76
N ALA A 54 -14.99 3.65 7.66
CA ALA A 54 -14.68 2.23 7.83
C ALA A 54 -14.44 1.86 9.30
N GLY A 55 -13.68 2.69 10.03
CA GLY A 55 -13.36 2.45 11.44
C GLY A 55 -14.52 2.76 12.40
N GLY A 56 -15.05 3.98 12.32
CA GLY A 56 -16.11 4.46 13.22
C GLY A 56 -17.49 3.90 12.94
N LEU A 57 -17.92 3.93 11.67
CA LEU A 57 -19.25 3.43 11.26
C LEU A 57 -19.27 1.95 10.87
N GLY A 58 -18.11 1.32 10.68
CA GLY A 58 -18.02 -0.09 10.30
C GLY A 58 -18.45 -0.37 8.85
N LEU A 59 -18.43 0.62 7.95
CA LEU A 59 -18.79 0.40 6.56
C LEU A 59 -17.82 -0.58 5.90
N SER A 60 -18.39 -1.59 5.23
CA SER A 60 -17.62 -2.56 4.46
C SER A 60 -16.80 -1.87 3.37
N CYS A 61 -15.54 -2.26 3.21
CA CYS A 61 -14.66 -1.75 2.15
C CYS A 61 -15.28 -1.89 0.76
N ARG A 62 -16.07 -2.96 0.55
CA ARG A 62 -16.73 -3.30 -0.71
C ARG A 62 -17.86 -2.36 -1.09
N TYR A 63 -18.38 -1.60 -0.13
CA TYR A 63 -19.44 -0.63 -0.40
C TYR A 63 -18.93 0.45 -1.38
N CYS A 64 -17.71 0.95 -1.13
CA CYS A 64 -17.06 1.95 -1.98
C CYS A 64 -16.16 1.32 -3.05
N HIS A 65 -15.46 0.23 -2.72
CA HIS A 65 -14.52 -0.47 -3.62
C HIS A 65 -15.15 -1.75 -4.19
N SER A 66 -16.25 -1.58 -4.94
CA SER A 66 -17.15 -2.67 -5.32
C SER A 66 -16.55 -3.71 -6.28
N SER A 67 -15.45 -3.40 -6.97
CA SER A 67 -14.81 -4.34 -7.90
C SER A 67 -13.65 -5.14 -7.29
N VAL A 68 -13.28 -4.87 -6.03
CA VAL A 68 -12.09 -5.43 -5.38
C VAL A 68 -12.03 -6.96 -5.37
N GLU A 69 -13.18 -7.62 -5.30
CA GLU A 69 -13.26 -9.09 -5.23
C GLU A 69 -13.12 -9.78 -6.60
N ARG A 70 -13.40 -9.05 -7.70
CA ARG A 70 -13.63 -9.67 -9.02
C ARG A 70 -12.77 -9.09 -10.15
N ALA A 71 -12.23 -7.89 -9.98
CA ALA A 71 -11.48 -7.20 -11.02
C ALA A 71 -10.01 -7.00 -10.63
N ALA A 72 -9.20 -6.68 -11.63
CA ALA A 72 -7.79 -6.37 -11.40
C ALA A 72 -7.60 -5.07 -10.58
N TYR A 73 -8.55 -4.15 -10.70
CA TYR A 73 -8.61 -2.89 -9.97
C TYR A 73 -9.73 -2.91 -8.93
N ALA A 74 -9.50 -2.33 -7.76
CA ALA A 74 -10.53 -2.16 -6.72
C ALA A 74 -11.56 -1.07 -7.05
N GLY A 75 -11.18 -0.14 -7.94
CA GLY A 75 -11.97 1.02 -8.31
C GLY A 75 -11.94 2.10 -7.24
N LEU A 76 -12.18 3.35 -7.66
CA LEU A 76 -12.53 4.43 -6.74
C LEU A 76 -14.05 4.57 -6.74
N PRO A 77 -14.67 4.93 -5.60
CA PRO A 77 -16.11 5.05 -5.52
C PRO A 77 -16.60 6.14 -6.50
N PRO A 78 -17.70 5.88 -7.21
CA PRO A 78 -18.35 6.90 -8.01
C PRO A 78 -19.12 7.85 -7.07
N THR A 79 -19.51 9.03 -7.55
CA THR A 79 -20.11 10.09 -6.72
C THR A 79 -21.43 9.65 -6.09
N GLU A 80 -22.17 8.77 -6.77
CA GLU A 80 -23.39 8.10 -6.31
C GLU A 80 -23.21 7.42 -4.94
N ALA A 81 -22.05 6.78 -4.72
CA ALA A 81 -21.78 6.09 -3.45
C ALA A 81 -21.71 7.08 -2.28
N CYS A 82 -21.18 8.29 -2.51
CA CYS A 82 -21.18 9.36 -1.51
C CYS A 82 -22.60 9.89 -1.29
N MET A 83 -23.33 10.16 -2.39
CA MET A 83 -24.64 10.79 -2.35
C MET A 83 -25.76 9.88 -1.86
N THR A 84 -25.55 8.55 -1.82
CA THR A 84 -26.50 7.60 -1.23
C THR A 84 -26.84 7.97 0.22
N CYS A 85 -25.88 8.50 0.98
CA CYS A 85 -26.11 8.99 2.34
C CYS A 85 -26.05 10.52 2.44
N HIS A 86 -25.14 11.17 1.70
CA HIS A 86 -24.89 12.62 1.85
C HIS A 86 -25.98 13.52 1.24
N THR A 87 -26.99 12.95 0.59
CA THR A 87 -28.26 13.63 0.32
C THR A 87 -29.01 13.99 1.60
N PHE A 88 -28.85 13.21 2.67
CA PHE A 88 -29.53 13.41 3.96
C PHE A 88 -28.56 13.73 5.11
N ILE A 89 -27.32 13.22 5.04
CA ILE A 89 -26.33 13.36 6.11
C ILE A 89 -25.35 14.48 5.80
N LYS A 90 -25.44 15.56 6.58
CA LYS A 90 -24.65 16.79 6.41
C LYS A 90 -24.69 17.34 4.97
N PRO A 91 -25.86 17.43 4.32
CA PRO A 91 -25.95 17.79 2.90
C PRO A 91 -25.26 19.12 2.59
N ASP A 92 -25.35 20.11 3.49
CA ASP A 92 -24.79 21.46 3.29
C ASP A 92 -23.33 21.63 3.75
N SER A 93 -22.66 20.54 4.18
CA SER A 93 -21.28 20.62 4.66
C SER A 93 -20.35 21.23 3.61
N PRO A 94 -19.49 22.20 3.96
CA PRO A 94 -18.53 22.78 3.01
C PRO A 94 -17.55 21.72 2.46
N ASN A 95 -17.22 20.70 3.26
CA ASN A 95 -16.34 19.61 2.85
C ASN A 95 -16.92 18.74 1.73
N LEU A 96 -18.23 18.80 1.51
CA LEU A 96 -18.93 18.05 0.47
C LEU A 96 -19.21 18.90 -0.78
N ALA A 97 -18.75 20.16 -0.84
CA ALA A 97 -19.04 21.06 -1.95
C ALA A 97 -18.65 20.48 -3.31
N LEU A 98 -17.47 19.83 -3.40
CA LEU A 98 -17.05 19.17 -4.63
C LEU A 98 -17.83 17.89 -4.94
N VAL A 99 -18.25 17.14 -3.91
CA VAL A 99 -19.09 15.94 -4.08
C VAL A 99 -20.45 16.35 -4.64
N ARG A 100 -21.07 17.41 -4.09
CA ARG A 100 -22.33 17.96 -4.60
C ARG A 100 -22.21 18.48 -6.02
N ARG A 101 -21.15 19.24 -6.33
CA ARG A 101 -20.88 19.70 -7.70
C ARG A 101 -20.77 18.52 -8.66
N SER A 102 -20.03 17.48 -8.28
CA SER A 102 -19.86 16.27 -9.08
C SER A 102 -21.21 15.58 -9.34
N TRP A 103 -22.09 15.56 -8.33
CA TRP A 103 -23.44 15.01 -8.45
C TRP A 103 -24.33 15.82 -9.40
N GLU A 104 -24.32 17.15 -9.27
CA GLU A 104 -25.15 18.07 -10.07
C GLU A 104 -24.72 18.12 -11.55
N THR A 105 -23.41 18.07 -11.80
CA THR A 105 -22.84 18.23 -13.15
C THR A 105 -22.61 16.90 -13.85
N GLY A 106 -22.57 15.78 -13.11
CA GLY A 106 -22.15 14.48 -13.62
C GLY A 106 -20.64 14.34 -13.87
N GLU A 107 -19.84 15.38 -13.61
CA GLU A 107 -18.39 15.31 -13.73
C GLU A 107 -17.78 14.50 -12.58
N PRO A 108 -17.03 13.41 -12.82
CA PRO A 108 -16.48 12.58 -11.75
C PRO A 108 -15.43 13.29 -10.88
N LEU A 109 -15.38 12.94 -9.59
CA LEU A 109 -14.34 13.39 -8.68
C LEU A 109 -12.95 12.91 -9.13
N ARG A 110 -12.00 13.84 -9.23
CA ARG A 110 -10.61 13.57 -9.62
C ARG A 110 -9.74 13.34 -8.39
N TRP A 111 -9.73 12.10 -7.91
CA TRP A 111 -8.91 11.70 -6.76
C TRP A 111 -7.42 11.62 -7.08
N ASN A 112 -6.59 11.99 -6.11
CA ASN A 112 -5.15 11.80 -6.20
C ASN A 112 -4.79 10.40 -5.68
N ARG A 113 -4.29 9.53 -6.56
CA ARG A 113 -3.92 8.16 -6.18
C ARG A 113 -2.73 8.18 -5.23
N VAL A 114 -2.88 7.54 -4.07
CA VAL A 114 -1.82 7.41 -3.07
C VAL A 114 -0.87 6.26 -3.41
N ILE A 115 -1.41 5.13 -3.84
CA ILE A 115 -0.64 3.95 -4.21
C ILE A 115 -0.73 3.81 -5.73
N ASN A 116 0.42 3.91 -6.40
CA ASN A 116 0.52 3.72 -7.83
C ASN A 116 1.68 2.78 -8.16
N LEU A 117 1.40 1.75 -8.95
CA LEU A 117 2.41 0.85 -9.50
C LEU A 117 2.77 1.30 -10.92
N PRO A 118 4.00 1.04 -11.39
CA PRO A 118 4.35 1.32 -12.78
C PRO A 118 3.47 0.55 -13.78
N ASP A 119 3.23 1.11 -14.96
CA ASP A 119 2.30 0.55 -15.96
C ASP A 119 2.72 -0.81 -16.52
N PHE A 120 4.01 -1.16 -16.43
CA PHE A 120 4.53 -2.49 -16.80
C PHE A 120 4.30 -3.56 -15.72
N VAL A 121 3.57 -3.23 -14.65
CA VAL A 121 3.19 -4.14 -13.56
C VAL A 121 1.68 -4.35 -13.56
N TYR A 122 1.27 -5.57 -13.92
CA TYR A 122 -0.12 -5.98 -13.94
C TYR A 122 -0.52 -6.60 -12.61
N PHE A 123 -1.01 -5.76 -11.71
CA PHE A 123 -1.58 -6.21 -10.44
C PHE A 123 -3.06 -6.58 -10.58
N ASN A 124 -3.52 -7.60 -9.86
CA ASN A 124 -4.92 -8.02 -9.87
C ASN A 124 -5.49 -8.19 -8.46
N HIS A 125 -6.35 -7.26 -8.01
CA HIS A 125 -6.97 -7.31 -6.68
C HIS A 125 -7.78 -8.59 -6.43
N GLY A 126 -8.68 -8.95 -7.34
CA GLY A 126 -9.54 -10.13 -7.19
C GLY A 126 -8.75 -11.42 -7.02
N ALA A 127 -7.61 -11.55 -7.71
CA ALA A 127 -6.73 -12.71 -7.55
C ALA A 127 -6.17 -12.85 -6.13
N HIS A 128 -5.85 -11.74 -5.45
CA HIS A 128 -5.32 -11.75 -4.09
C HIS A 128 -6.43 -11.98 -3.06
N VAL A 129 -7.54 -11.25 -3.18
CA VAL A 129 -8.69 -11.37 -2.28
C VAL A 129 -9.27 -12.78 -2.32
N ALA A 130 -9.42 -13.38 -3.51
CA ALA A 130 -9.93 -14.74 -3.67
C ALA A 130 -9.03 -15.81 -3.03
N LYS A 131 -7.74 -15.51 -2.85
CA LYS A 131 -6.77 -16.38 -2.18
C LYS A 131 -6.60 -16.06 -0.69
N GLY A 132 -7.42 -15.18 -0.12
CA GLY A 132 -7.41 -14.89 1.32
C GLY A 132 -6.30 -13.92 1.74
N VAL A 133 -5.86 -13.03 0.85
CA VAL A 133 -4.95 -11.93 1.22
C VAL A 133 -5.78 -10.75 1.71
N GLY A 134 -5.55 -10.33 2.96
CA GLY A 134 -6.30 -9.24 3.58
C GLY A 134 -5.87 -7.84 3.12
N CYS A 135 -6.80 -6.88 3.16
CA CYS A 135 -6.53 -5.49 2.77
C CYS A 135 -5.40 -4.87 3.61
N ALA A 136 -5.36 -5.20 4.91
CA ALA A 136 -4.38 -4.68 5.85
C ALA A 136 -2.91 -5.06 5.53
N GLU A 137 -2.68 -6.17 4.83
CA GLU A 137 -1.31 -6.62 4.49
C GLU A 137 -0.62 -5.66 3.53
N CYS A 138 -1.39 -5.06 2.62
CA CYS A 138 -0.88 -4.12 1.62
C CYS A 138 -1.20 -2.66 2.00
N HIS A 139 -2.41 -2.39 2.46
CA HIS A 139 -2.91 -1.03 2.72
C HIS A 139 -2.79 -0.61 4.19
N GLY A 140 -2.28 -1.46 5.07
CA GLY A 140 -2.18 -1.16 6.50
C GLY A 140 -3.55 -0.92 7.14
N ARG A 141 -3.58 -0.32 8.32
CA ARG A 141 -4.83 0.01 9.05
C ARG A 141 -5.53 1.23 8.47
N VAL A 142 -6.07 1.13 7.25
CA VAL A 142 -6.81 2.24 6.60
C VAL A 142 -8.04 2.67 7.39
N ASP A 143 -8.63 1.75 8.14
CA ASP A 143 -9.72 2.01 9.10
C ASP A 143 -9.30 2.93 10.27
N GLN A 144 -8.01 3.25 10.40
CA GLN A 144 -7.49 4.22 11.36
C GLN A 144 -6.93 5.48 10.67
N MET A 145 -7.06 5.58 9.34
CA MET A 145 -6.50 6.67 8.56
C MET A 145 -7.56 7.75 8.29
N ALA A 146 -7.41 8.92 8.92
CA ALA A 146 -8.20 10.09 8.57
C ALA A 146 -7.84 10.62 7.18
N VAL A 147 -6.57 10.50 6.78
CA VAL A 147 -6.09 10.72 5.42
C VAL A 147 -5.27 9.50 5.03
N VAL A 148 -5.54 8.94 3.85
CA VAL A 148 -4.82 7.75 3.38
C VAL A 148 -3.36 8.11 3.12
N ARG A 149 -2.47 7.24 3.57
CA ARG A 149 -1.03 7.29 3.31
C ARG A 149 -0.59 5.96 2.72
N GLN A 150 0.57 5.96 2.07
CA GLN A 150 1.18 4.74 1.57
C GLN A 150 1.93 4.04 2.72
N PRO A 151 1.48 2.86 3.21
CA PRO A 151 2.10 2.21 4.36
C PRO A 151 3.29 1.32 3.97
N GLN A 152 3.38 0.91 2.71
CA GLN A 152 4.39 0.02 2.16
C GLN A 152 5.06 0.68 0.96
N ALA A 153 6.33 0.37 0.71
CA ALA A 153 7.04 0.95 -0.44
C ALA A 153 6.60 0.38 -1.81
N PHE A 154 5.86 -0.74 -1.83
CA PHE A 154 5.42 -1.44 -3.04
C PHE A 154 6.54 -1.73 -4.05
N THR A 155 7.74 -2.04 -3.54
CA THR A 155 8.86 -2.48 -4.37
C THR A 155 8.63 -3.91 -4.87
N MET A 156 9.31 -4.30 -5.94
CA MET A 156 9.29 -5.70 -6.41
C MET A 156 9.68 -6.67 -5.28
N LYS A 157 10.65 -6.31 -4.44
CA LYS A 157 11.05 -7.10 -3.28
C LYS A 157 9.90 -7.33 -2.30
N PHE A 158 9.11 -6.30 -1.98
CA PHE A 158 7.94 -6.45 -1.11
C PHE A 158 6.97 -7.50 -1.66
N CYS A 159 6.65 -7.42 -2.95
CA CYS A 159 5.76 -8.38 -3.61
C CYS A 159 6.35 -9.80 -3.61
N LEU A 160 7.62 -9.94 -3.99
CA LEU A 160 8.30 -11.23 -4.06
C LEU A 160 8.48 -11.89 -2.69
N ASP A 161 8.75 -11.12 -1.64
CA ASP A 161 8.89 -11.66 -0.29
C ASP A 161 7.57 -12.31 0.17
N CYS A 162 6.42 -11.68 -0.15
CA CYS A 162 5.10 -12.29 0.07
C CYS A 162 4.86 -13.49 -0.85
N HIS A 163 5.18 -13.39 -2.15
CA HIS A 163 4.96 -14.48 -3.11
C HIS A 163 5.82 -15.73 -2.82
N ARG A 164 6.96 -15.59 -2.14
CA ARG A 164 7.80 -16.72 -1.69
C ARG A 164 7.19 -17.45 -0.49
N GLN A 165 6.53 -16.74 0.41
CA GLN A 165 5.96 -17.29 1.65
C GLN A 165 4.56 -16.71 1.91
N PRO A 166 3.57 -16.98 1.04
CA PRO A 166 2.26 -16.37 1.14
C PRO A 166 1.52 -16.79 2.41
N GLU A 167 1.76 -18.02 2.90
CA GLU A 167 1.13 -18.59 4.09
C GLU A 167 1.24 -17.69 5.33
N ALA A 168 2.30 -16.90 5.47
CA ALA A 168 2.48 -15.98 6.60
C ALA A 168 1.45 -14.84 6.64
N ARG A 169 0.71 -14.64 5.54
CA ARG A 169 -0.20 -13.50 5.29
C ARG A 169 -1.61 -13.93 4.92
N LEU A 170 -1.83 -15.23 4.71
CA LEU A 170 -3.15 -15.76 4.39
C LEU A 170 -4.07 -15.74 5.61
N ARG A 171 -5.35 -15.52 5.34
CA ARG A 171 -6.43 -15.54 6.33
C ARG A 171 -7.70 -16.13 5.72
N PRO A 172 -8.67 -16.57 6.56
CA PRO A 172 -9.97 -16.98 6.06
C PRO A 172 -10.59 -15.91 5.16
N ARG A 173 -11.28 -16.29 4.08
CA ARG A 173 -11.89 -15.35 3.12
C ARG A 173 -12.85 -14.37 3.80
N GLU A 174 -13.53 -14.83 4.84
CA GLU A 174 -14.44 -14.06 5.67
C GLU A 174 -13.73 -12.94 6.45
N GLN A 175 -12.41 -13.07 6.65
CA GLN A 175 -11.57 -12.13 7.38
C GLN A 175 -10.72 -11.22 6.47
N VAL A 176 -10.88 -11.31 5.14
CA VAL A 176 -10.13 -10.49 4.17
C VAL A 176 -10.31 -8.99 4.43
N PHE A 177 -11.54 -8.57 4.71
CA PHE A 177 -11.90 -7.18 4.98
C PHE A 177 -11.82 -6.80 6.46
N ASN A 178 -11.46 -7.73 7.34
CA ASN A 178 -11.20 -7.42 8.74
C ASN A 178 -9.81 -6.79 8.88
N MET A 179 -9.79 -5.48 9.10
CA MET A 179 -8.57 -4.70 9.21
C MET A 179 -7.75 -5.02 10.46
N ALA A 180 -8.39 -5.55 11.52
CA ALA A 180 -7.75 -5.88 12.79
C ALA A 180 -7.32 -7.37 12.89
N TYR A 181 -7.55 -8.17 11.85
CA TYR A 181 -7.19 -9.59 11.87
C TYR A 181 -5.68 -9.79 11.97
N THR A 182 -5.27 -10.68 12.88
CA THR A 182 -3.87 -11.10 13.05
C THR A 182 -3.66 -12.47 12.41
N PRO A 183 -2.72 -12.61 11.44
CA PRO A 183 -2.43 -13.90 10.82
C PRO A 183 -1.97 -14.97 11.80
N ASP A 184 -2.50 -16.18 11.64
CA ASP A 184 -2.05 -17.39 12.30
C ASP A 184 -1.18 -18.19 11.31
N PRO A 185 0.12 -18.39 11.58
CA PRO A 185 1.03 -19.11 10.69
C PRO A 185 0.60 -20.56 10.38
N GLU A 186 0.02 -21.27 11.34
CA GLU A 186 -0.38 -22.66 11.15
C GLU A 186 -1.66 -22.77 10.33
N LEU A 187 -2.60 -21.85 10.56
CA LEU A 187 -3.77 -21.72 9.69
C LEU A 187 -3.36 -21.32 8.28
N GLY A 188 -2.43 -20.39 8.14
CA GLY A 188 -1.92 -19.93 6.84
C GLY A 188 -1.40 -21.05 5.94
N LYS A 189 -0.68 -22.03 6.52
CA LYS A 189 -0.22 -23.24 5.79
C LYS A 189 -1.39 -24.06 5.27
N LYS A 190 -2.42 -24.31 6.10
CA LYS A 190 -3.64 -25.02 5.70
C LYS A 190 -4.40 -24.27 4.62
N LEU A 191 -4.52 -22.94 4.75
CA LEU A 191 -5.21 -22.09 3.79
C LEU A 191 -4.51 -22.07 2.43
N LYS A 192 -3.17 -22.14 2.40
CA LYS A 192 -2.40 -22.25 1.15
C LYS A 192 -2.83 -23.47 0.34
N GLU A 193 -3.06 -24.61 1.00
CA GLU A 193 -3.53 -25.85 0.39
C GLU A 193 -5.02 -25.74 -0.01
N ILE A 194 -5.89 -25.33 0.91
CA ILE A 194 -7.35 -25.20 0.69
C ILE A 194 -7.65 -24.23 -0.46
N TYR A 195 -6.92 -23.11 -0.52
CA TYR A 195 -7.09 -22.10 -1.56
C TYR A 195 -6.30 -22.40 -2.82
N GLN A 196 -5.56 -23.52 -2.89
CA GLN A 196 -4.77 -23.92 -4.05
C GLN A 196 -3.89 -22.74 -4.52
N VAL A 197 -3.12 -22.19 -3.59
CA VAL A 197 -2.15 -21.14 -3.90
C VAL A 197 -1.03 -21.76 -4.73
N ARG A 198 -0.66 -21.09 -5.84
CA ARG A 198 0.40 -21.57 -6.74
C ARG A 198 1.74 -21.65 -6.01
N SER A 199 2.67 -22.45 -6.55
CA SER A 199 4.01 -22.59 -5.97
C SER A 199 4.79 -21.26 -5.99
N ALA A 200 5.81 -21.15 -5.15
CA ALA A 200 6.66 -19.96 -5.09
C ALA A 200 7.33 -19.68 -6.44
N GLU A 201 7.79 -20.70 -7.16
CA GLU A 201 8.39 -20.59 -8.49
C GLU A 201 7.39 -20.02 -9.49
N ALA A 202 6.16 -20.53 -9.45
CA ALA A 202 5.08 -20.08 -10.32
C ALA A 202 4.64 -18.64 -10.03
N LEU A 203 4.63 -18.23 -8.76
CA LEU A 203 4.25 -16.89 -8.32
C LEU A 203 5.35 -15.84 -8.50
N THR A 204 6.62 -16.26 -8.52
CA THR A 204 7.79 -15.37 -8.67
C THR A 204 8.29 -15.27 -10.11
N SER A 205 7.67 -16.01 -11.03
CA SER A 205 7.94 -15.90 -12.47
C SER A 205 7.56 -14.52 -13.02
N CYS A 206 8.37 -13.99 -13.94
CA CYS A 206 8.18 -12.67 -14.56
C CYS A 206 6.79 -12.51 -15.17
N ASN A 207 6.27 -13.54 -15.85
CA ASN A 207 4.96 -13.53 -16.50
C ASN A 207 3.76 -13.43 -15.54
N THR A 208 3.99 -13.55 -14.22
CA THR A 208 2.94 -13.36 -13.21
C THR A 208 2.51 -11.89 -13.14
N CYS A 209 3.45 -10.96 -13.31
CA CYS A 209 3.23 -9.53 -13.10
C CYS A 209 3.66 -8.67 -14.30
N HIS A 210 4.58 -9.14 -15.13
CA HIS A 210 5.09 -8.42 -16.29
C HIS A 210 4.64 -9.15 -17.55
N ARG A 211 3.72 -8.55 -18.32
CA ARG A 211 3.12 -9.12 -19.52
C ARG A 211 2.88 -8.07 -20.58
#